data_AF-A0AAE3E2H0-F1
#
_entry.id   AF-A0AAE3E2H0-F1
#
_cell.length_a   1.000
_cell.length_b   1.000
_cell.length_c   1.000
_cell.angle_alpha   90.00
_cell.angle_beta   90.00
_cell.angle_gamma   90.00
#
_symmetry.space_group_name_H-M   'P 1'
#
loop_
_entity.id
_entity.type
_entity.pdbx_description
1 polymer ?
#
loop_
_entity_poly.entity_id
_entity_poly.type
_entity_poly.pdbx_seq_one_letter_code
_entity_poly.pdbx_strand_id
1 'polypeptide(L)'
;MITHDMHLMLEYTPRALVFSDGQLIADCRASQVLCDPSLVARAALKETSLFTLANRCEITPPESFVERFIHEDREVRSHGR
;
A
#
# COMPACT_ATOMS: atom_id res chain seq x y z
N MET A 1 -11.88 -2.71 -6.81
CA MET A 1 -10.91 -2.74 -7.93
C MET A 1 -10.07 -4.01 -7.79
N ILE A 2 -9.81 -4.73 -8.87
CA ILE A 2 -8.85 -5.84 -8.91
C ILE A 2 -7.73 -5.40 -9.83
N THR A 3 -6.48 -5.43 -9.36
CA THR A 3 -5.33 -4.92 -10.11
C THR A 3 -4.05 -5.63 -9.70
N HIS A 4 -3.08 -5.67 -10.60
CA HIS A 4 -1.68 -6.03 -10.31
C HIS A 4 -0.81 -4.80 -10.02
N ASP A 5 -1.33 -3.61 -10.26
CA ASP A 5 -0.64 -2.35 -9.98
C ASP A 5 -0.87 -1.91 -8.53
N MET A 6 0.17 -2.04 -7.71
CA MET A 6 0.12 -1.71 -6.28
C MET A 6 0.05 -0.20 -6.02
N HIS A 7 0.57 0.63 -6.93
CA HIS A 7 0.44 2.09 -6.79
C HIS A 7 -1.00 2.51 -7.04
N LEU A 8 -1.62 1.98 -8.09
CA LEU A 8 -3.04 2.23 -8.35
C LEU A 8 -3.90 1.71 -7.20
N MET A 9 -3.55 0.56 -6.61
CA MET A 9 -4.23 0.05 -5.41
C MET A 9 -4.19 1.06 -4.26
N LEU A 10 -3.01 1.57 -3.90
CA LEU A 10 -2.87 2.59 -2.86
C LEU A 10 -3.65 3.86 -3.20
N GLU A 11 -3.58 4.31 -4.46
CA GLU A 11 -4.19 5.56 -4.89
C GLU A 11 -5.72 5.50 -4.94
N TYR A 12 -6.37 4.36 -5.16
CA TYR A 12 -7.83 4.32 -5.35
C TYR A 12 -8.58 3.48 -4.32
N THR A 13 -7.89 2.68 -3.50
CA THR A 13 -8.56 1.80 -2.54
C THR A 13 -8.02 1.97 -1.12
N PRO A 14 -8.87 2.35 -0.15
CA PRO A 14 -8.45 2.46 1.24
C PRO A 14 -8.31 1.10 1.95
N ARG A 15 -9.07 0.08 1.50
CA ARG A 15 -9.13 -1.27 2.07
C ARG A 15 -8.79 -2.30 0.99
N ALA A 16 -8.06 -3.34 1.37
CA ALA A 16 -7.69 -4.45 0.51
C ALA A 16 -8.09 -5.79 1.13
N LEU A 17 -8.65 -6.67 0.28
CA LEU A 17 -8.86 -8.08 0.59
C LEU A 17 -7.80 -8.87 -0.18
N VAL A 18 -6.94 -9.57 0.55
CA VAL A 18 -5.79 -10.28 -0.05
C VAL A 18 -6.10 -11.75 -0.10
N PHE A 19 -6.00 -12.34 -1.29
CA PHE A 19 -6.18 -13.77 -1.49
C PHE A 19 -4.86 -14.42 -1.88
N SER A 20 -4.58 -15.61 -1.35
CA SER A 20 -3.53 -16.52 -1.82
C SER A 20 -4.06 -17.95 -1.77
N ASP A 21 -3.78 -18.74 -2.80
CA ASP A 21 -4.16 -20.16 -2.87
C ASP A 21 -5.66 -20.42 -2.59
N GLY A 22 -6.52 -19.53 -3.08
CA GLY A 22 -7.97 -19.61 -2.92
C GLY A 22 -8.49 -19.24 -1.52
N GLN A 23 -7.62 -18.79 -0.61
CA GLN A 23 -8.00 -18.38 0.74
C GLN A 23 -7.89 -16.86 0.91
N LEU A 24 -8.80 -16.28 1.69
CA LEU A 24 -8.67 -14.90 2.16
C LEU A 24 -7.64 -14.88 3.30
N ILE A 25 -6.54 -14.20 3.07
CA ILE A 25 -5.37 -14.21 3.95
C ILE A 25 -5.14 -12.88 4.67
N ALA A 26 -5.76 -11.80 4.21
CA ALA A 26 -5.81 -10.51 4.93
C ALA A 26 -7.04 -9.69 4.53
N ASP A 27 -7.51 -8.89 5.48
CA ASP A 27 -8.58 -7.90 5.32
C ASP A 27 -8.20 -6.65 6.16
N CYS A 28 -7.52 -5.71 5.52
CA CYS A 28 -6.98 -4.53 6.20
C CYS A 28 -6.78 -3.38 5.21
N ARG A 29 -6.10 -2.30 5.61
CA ARG A 29 -5.83 -1.17 4.71
C ARG A 29 -4.83 -1.57 3.64
N ALA A 30 -4.96 -0.97 2.44
CA ALA A 30 -4.01 -1.22 1.34
C ALA A 30 -2.56 -0.86 1.72
N SER A 31 -2.39 0.22 2.49
CA SER A 31 -1.11 0.64 3.08
C SER A 31 -0.50 -0.45 3.96
N GLN A 32 -1.29 -1.04 4.85
CA GLN A 32 -0.86 -2.10 5.76
C GLN A 32 -0.46 -3.37 5.02
N VAL A 33 -1.22 -3.78 3.99
CA VAL A 33 -0.86 -4.94 3.16
C VAL A 33 0.53 -4.77 2.55
N LEU A 34 0.82 -3.60 1.98
CA LEU A 34 2.08 -3.35 1.28
C LEU A 34 3.25 -2.99 2.20
N CYS A 35 2.97 -2.73 3.47
CA CYS A 35 3.99 -2.49 4.50
C CYS A 35 4.24 -3.71 5.39
N ASP A 36 3.61 -4.85 5.09
CA ASP A 36 3.85 -6.13 5.75
C ASP A 36 4.62 -7.07 4.80
N PRO A 37 5.94 -7.24 5.00
CA PRO A 37 6.76 -8.10 4.15
C PRO A 37 6.28 -9.55 4.09
N SER A 38 5.66 -10.05 5.17
CA SER A 38 5.16 -11.42 5.22
C SER A 38 3.91 -11.60 4.34
N LEU A 39 3.01 -10.62 4.36
CA LEU A 39 1.84 -10.60 3.47
C LEU A 39 2.25 -10.40 2.02
N VAL A 40 3.16 -9.46 1.76
CA VAL A 40 3.67 -9.19 0.41
C VAL A 40 4.28 -10.44 -0.19
N ALA A 41 5.16 -11.13 0.55
CA ALA A 41 5.77 -12.37 0.09
C ALA A 41 4.74 -13.48 -0.12
N ARG A 42 3.85 -13.71 0.85
CA ARG A 42 2.84 -14.78 0.78
C ARG A 42 1.86 -14.59 -0.38
N ALA A 43 1.46 -13.36 -0.65
CA ALA A 43 0.51 -13.02 -1.71
C ALA A 43 1.15 -12.74 -3.07
N ALA A 44 2.47 -12.99 -3.21
CA ALA A 44 3.26 -12.67 -4.41
C ALA A 44 3.09 -11.21 -4.89
N LEU A 45 2.92 -10.27 -3.94
CA LEU A 45 2.87 -8.84 -4.22
C LEU A 45 4.28 -8.28 -4.35
N LYS A 46 4.38 -7.05 -4.84
CA LYS A 46 5.65 -6.31 -4.89
C LYS A 46 5.73 -5.33 -3.74
N GLU A 47 6.88 -5.33 -3.08
CA GLU A 47 7.27 -4.25 -2.18
C GLU A 47 7.29 -2.91 -2.95
N THR A 48 6.80 -1.85 -2.32
CA THR A 48 6.72 -0.53 -2.96
C THR A 48 7.95 0.32 -2.63
N SER A 49 8.32 1.21 -3.56
CA SER A 49 9.37 2.20 -3.33
C SER A 49 9.08 3.10 -2.12
N LEU A 50 7.80 3.40 -1.84
CA LEU A 50 7.41 4.16 -0.66
C LEU A 50 7.68 3.43 0.65
N PHE A 51 7.42 2.12 0.71
CA PHE A 51 7.76 1.32 1.89
C PHE A 51 9.28 1.23 2.08
N THR A 52 10.03 0.95 1.01
CA THR A 52 11.49 0.94 1.07
C THR A 52 12.05 2.31 1.48
N LEU A 53 11.45 3.41 1.02
CA LEU A 53 11.82 4.77 1.41
C LEU A 53 11.53 5.04 2.89
N ALA A 54 10.35 4.68 3.39
CA ALA A 54 10.01 4.82 4.80
C ALA A 54 11.03 4.10 5.70
N ASN A 55 11.42 2.87 5.32
CA ASN A 55 12.45 2.11 6.03
C ASN A 55 13.82 2.78 5.98
N ARG A 56 14.25 3.30 4.81
CA ARG A 56 15.52 4.03 4.67
C ARG A 56 15.54 5.34 5.48
N CYS A 57 14.38 5.95 5.69
CA CYS A 57 14.21 7.14 6.50
C CYS A 57 13.93 6.84 7.98
N GLU A 58 13.94 5.56 8.39
CA GLU A 58 13.65 5.11 9.76
C GLU A 58 12.27 5.57 10.28
N ILE A 59 11.30 5.75 9.37
CA ILE A 59 9.95 6.18 9.73
C ILE A 59 9.14 4.99 10.21
N THR A 60 8.69 5.06 11.47
CA THR A 60 7.86 4.02 12.10
C THR A 60 6.56 4.63 12.62
N PRO A 61 5.39 4.05 12.32
CA PRO A 61 5.20 2.89 11.44
C PRO A 61 5.21 3.31 9.95
N PRO A 62 5.80 2.50 9.04
CA PRO A 62 6.00 2.87 7.64
C PRO A 62 4.68 3.08 6.88
N GLU A 63 3.61 2.37 7.25
CA GLU A 63 2.28 2.56 6.66
C GLU A 63 1.72 3.98 6.88
N SER A 64 2.11 4.65 7.97
CA SER A 64 1.69 6.04 8.21
C SER A 64 2.34 7.00 7.21
N PHE A 65 3.59 6.75 6.82
CA PHE A 65 4.25 7.51 5.76
C PHE A 65 3.57 7.28 4.42
N VAL A 66 3.29 6.01 4.07
CA VAL A 66 2.62 5.65 2.82
C VAL A 66 1.24 6.30 2.73
N GLU A 67 0.42 6.20 3.79
CA GLU A 67 -0.91 6.82 3.83
C GLU A 67 -0.84 8.33 3.68
N ARG A 68 0.08 8.98 4.40
CA ARG A 68 0.26 10.43 4.33
C ARG A 68 0.66 10.86 2.93
N PHE A 69 1.62 10.17 2.30
CA PHE A 69 2.06 10.48 0.94
C PHE A 69 0.90 10.38 -0.06
N ILE A 70 0.12 9.30 -0.01
CA ILE A 70 -1.01 9.10 -0.91
C ILE A 70 -2.10 10.16 -0.70
N HIS A 71 -2.33 10.58 0.55
CA HIS A 71 -3.28 11.65 0.84
C HIS A 71 -2.82 12.98 0.24
N GLU A 72 -1.56 13.37 0.48
CA GLU A 72 -0.99 14.62 -0.07
C GLU A 72 -0.98 14.60 -1.61
N ASP A 73 -0.59 13.49 -2.24
CA ASP A 73 -0.57 13.36 -3.71
C ASP A 73 -1.96 13.53 -4.33
N ARG A 74 -3.01 13.00 -3.69
CA ARG A 74 -4.40 13.23 -4.12
C ARG A 74 -4.83 14.69 -3.96
N GLU A 75 -4.46 15.35 -2.87
CA GLU A 75 -4.78 16.77 -2.64
C GLU A 75 -4.11 17.66 -3.69
N VAL A 76 -2.83 17.41 -4.01
CA VAL A 76 -2.10 18.16 -5.04
C VAL A 76 -2.72 17.98 -6.42
N ARG A 77 -3.16 16.76 -6.78
CA ARG A 77 -3.82 16.49 -8.07
C ARG A 77 -5.20 17.12 -8.16
N SER A 78 -5.99 17.09 -7.09
CA SER A 78 -7.34 17.65 -7.06
C SER A 78 -7.36 19.18 -7.02
N HIS A 79 -6.35 19.80 -6.41
CA HIS A 79 -6.15 21.25 -6.37
C HIS A 79 -5.17 21.75 -7.45
N GLY A 80 -4.82 20.88 -8.42
CA GLY A 80 -3.87 21.14 -9.49
C GLY A 80 -4.32 22.23 -10.45
N ARG A 81 -3.83 23.44 -10.17
CA ARG A 81 -3.45 24.47 -11.14
C ARG A 81 -2.12 24.10 -11.80
#